data_AF-A0A968E048-F1
#
_entry.id   AF-A0A968E048-F1
#
_cell.length_a   1.000
_cell.length_b   1.000
_cell.length_c   1.000
_cell.angle_alpha   90.00
_cell.angle_beta   90.00
_cell.angle_gamma   90.00
#
_symmetry.space_group_name_H-M   'P 1'
#
loop_
_entity.id
_entity.type
_entity.pdbx_description
1 polymer ?
#
loop_
_entity_poly.entity_id
_entity_poly.type
_entity_poly.pdbx_seq_one_letter_code
_entity_poly.pdbx_strand_id
1 'polypeptide(L)'
;KVGLNNYLNPGNSLHTFMIRDGSMSTSSNFYVDDNGELQNHRHVINPASGFPVEECVSVSVTAESAVVAEILSTALLVTSP
;
A
#
# COMPACT_ATOMS: atom_id res chain seq x y z
N LYS A 1 -8.15 7.03 15.04
CA LYS A 1 -8.93 6.56 13.88
C LYS A 1 -8.07 6.79 12.64
N VAL A 2 -7.70 5.73 11.90
CA VAL A 2 -6.84 5.84 10.71
C VAL A 2 -7.57 5.20 9.52
N GLY A 3 -7.74 5.95 8.43
CA GLY A 3 -8.48 5.52 7.25
C GLY A 3 -7.57 4.94 6.17
N LEU A 4 -8.02 3.88 5.50
CA LEU A 4 -7.42 3.37 4.27
C LEU A 4 -8.06 4.09 3.08
N ASN A 5 -7.24 4.61 2.16
CA ASN A 5 -7.73 5.41 1.04
C ASN A 5 -8.62 4.59 0.10
N ASN A 6 -9.79 5.13 -0.30
CA ASN A 6 -10.60 4.54 -1.36
C ASN A 6 -10.23 5.16 -2.71
N TYR A 7 -9.44 4.44 -3.52
CA TYR A 7 -9.03 4.92 -4.84
C TYR A 7 -10.19 5.02 -5.85
N LEU A 8 -11.29 4.29 -5.65
CA LEU A 8 -12.49 4.40 -6.49
C LEU A 8 -13.43 5.54 -6.06
N ASN A 9 -13.22 6.08 -4.85
CA ASN A 9 -14.00 7.20 -4.31
C ASN A 9 -13.11 8.08 -3.43
N PRO A 10 -12.22 8.89 -4.05
CA PRO A 10 -11.27 9.73 -3.33
C PRO A 10 -11.95 10.65 -2.30
N GLY A 11 -11.30 10.85 -1.16
CA GLY A 11 -11.86 11.60 -0.03
C GLY A 11 -12.71 10.76 0.93
N ASN A 12 -13.05 9.52 0.55
CA ASN A 12 -13.66 8.54 1.45
C ASN A 12 -12.65 7.47 1.87
N SER A 13 -12.80 6.93 3.07
CA SER A 13 -12.03 5.77 3.52
C SER A 13 -12.70 4.48 3.08
N LEU A 14 -11.95 3.56 2.46
CA LEU A 14 -12.42 2.22 2.12
C LEU A 14 -12.66 1.39 3.39
N HIS A 15 -11.75 1.54 4.36
CA HIS A 15 -11.88 0.97 5.69
C HIS A 15 -11.28 1.93 6.71
N THR A 16 -11.59 1.73 7.98
CA THR A 16 -10.99 2.52 9.06
C THR A 16 -10.61 1.64 10.23
N PHE A 17 -9.34 1.74 10.63
CA PHE A 17 -8.79 1.05 11.78
C PHE A 17 -8.80 1.94 13.04
N MET A 18 -9.08 1.31 14.17
CA MET A 18 -8.87 1.90 15.49
C MET A 18 -7.52 1.40 16.00
N ILE A 19 -6.52 2.30 15.99
CA ILE A 19 -5.15 1.99 16.41
C ILE A 19 -4.88 2.75 17.70
N ARG A 20 -4.34 2.06 18.69
CA ARG A 20 -3.83 2.63 19.94
C ARG A 20 -2.40 2.11 20.13
N ASP A 21 -1.48 2.99 20.52
CA ASP A 21 -0.09 2.65 20.83
C ASP A 21 0.62 1.85 19.72
N GLY A 22 0.39 2.24 18.46
CA GLY A 22 0.96 1.59 17.30
C GLY A 22 0.88 2.46 16.06
N SER A 23 1.19 1.85 14.93
CA SER A 23 1.32 2.51 13.63
C SER A 23 0.63 1.73 12.53
N MET A 24 0.37 2.41 11.42
CA MET A 24 -0.05 1.82 10.17
C MET A 24 0.84 2.35 9.06
N SER A 25 1.36 1.47 8.22
CA SER A 25 1.98 1.86 6.96
C SER A 25 1.24 1.23 5.79
N THR A 26 1.27 1.90 4.65
CA THR A 26 0.70 1.43 3.40
C THR A 26 1.73 1.57 2.31
N SER A 27 2.03 0.47 1.62
CA SER A 27 2.83 0.45 0.40
C SER A 27 1.89 0.20 -0.77
N SER A 28 2.04 0.95 -1.84
CA SER A 28 1.34 0.72 -3.10
C SER A 28 2.27 0.98 -4.26
N ASN A 29 2.11 0.26 -5.36
CA ASN A 29 2.93 0.45 -6.56
C ASN A 29 2.19 1.19 -7.68
N PHE A 30 1.14 1.93 -7.38
CA PHE A 30 0.35 2.65 -8.37
C PHE A 30 -0.08 4.05 -7.91
N TYR A 31 -0.53 4.85 -8.87
CA TYR A 31 -1.29 6.08 -8.66
C TYR A 31 -2.48 6.14 -9.63
N VAL A 32 -3.41 7.06 -9.37
CA VAL A 32 -4.51 7.37 -10.29
C VAL A 32 -4.15 8.69 -10.97
N ASP A 33 -4.13 8.72 -12.30
CA ASP A 33 -3.80 9.93 -13.06
C ASP A 33 -5.00 10.90 -13.18
N ASP A 34 -4.79 12.04 -13.86
CA ASP A 34 -5.80 13.08 -14.03
C ASP A 34 -7.03 12.62 -14.84
N ASN A 35 -6.90 11.53 -15.61
CA ASN A 35 -8.00 10.91 -16.36
C ASN A 35 -8.75 9.87 -15.52
N GLY A 36 -8.31 9.60 -14.29
CA GLY A 36 -8.86 8.55 -13.43
C GLY A 36 -8.33 7.15 -13.75
N GLU A 37 -7.28 7.03 -14.57
CA GLU A 37 -6.70 5.74 -14.94
C GLU A 37 -5.65 5.28 -13.91
N LEU A 38 -5.65 3.98 -13.63
CA LEU A 38 -4.70 3.37 -12.72
C LEU A 38 -3.36 3.14 -13.42
N GLN A 39 -2.30 3.76 -12.93
CA GLN A 39 -0.96 3.68 -13.50
C GLN A 39 -0.01 2.99 -12.52
N ASN A 40 0.68 1.94 -12.98
CA ASN A 40 1.74 1.31 -12.19
C ASN A 40 2.97 2.23 -12.16
N HIS A 41 3.40 2.62 -10.96
CA HIS A 41 4.55 3.49 -10.70
C HIS A 41 5.90 2.74 -10.76
N ARG A 42 5.88 1.40 -10.82
CA ARG A 42 7.04 0.51 -11.05
C ARG A 42 8.22 0.69 -10.10
N HIS A 43 7.99 1.25 -8.90
CA HIS A 43 9.06 1.57 -7.94
C HIS A 43 9.29 0.47 -6.89
N VAL A 44 8.37 -0.49 -6.75
CA VAL A 44 8.58 -1.67 -5.90
C VAL A 44 9.12 -2.80 -6.76
N ILE A 45 10.34 -3.23 -6.45
CA ILE A 45 11.07 -4.26 -7.19
C ILE A 45 10.96 -5.59 -6.46
N ASN A 46 10.62 -6.65 -7.20
CA ASN A 46 10.72 -8.01 -6.69
C ASN A 46 12.21 -8.41 -6.69
N PRO A 47 12.82 -8.63 -5.51
CA PRO A 47 14.26 -8.91 -5.41
C PRO A 47 14.65 -10.28 -5.98
N ALA A 48 13.70 -11.22 -6.11
CA ALA A 48 13.97 -12.53 -6.70
C ALA A 48 14.11 -12.47 -8.23
N SER A 49 13.35 -11.59 -8.88
CA SER A 49 13.36 -11.44 -10.35
C SER A 49 14.17 -10.23 -10.83
N GLY A 50 14.35 -9.21 -10.00
CA GLY A 50 14.94 -7.92 -10.37
C GLY A 50 14.01 -6.99 -11.15
N PHE A 51 12.76 -7.40 -11.39
CA PHE A 51 11.76 -6.63 -12.13
C PHE A 51 10.75 -5.96 -11.19
N PRO A 52 10.11 -4.86 -11.61
CA PRO A 52 8.99 -4.28 -10.89
C PRO A 52 7.84 -5.28 -10.69
N VAL A 53 7.08 -5.14 -9.61
CA VAL A 53 5.78 -5.79 -9.45
C VAL A 53 4.81 -5.14 -10.45
N GLU A 54 4.28 -5.91 -11.40
CA GLU A 54 3.50 -5.41 -12.54
C GLU A 54 2.01 -5.23 -12.20
N GLU A 55 1.49 -6.03 -11.29
CA GLU A 55 0.12 -5.92 -10.77
C GLU A 55 -0.01 -4.66 -9.91
N CYS A 56 -1.07 -3.88 -10.11
CA CYS A 56 -1.33 -2.73 -9.25
C CYS A 56 -1.91 -3.18 -7.90
N VAL A 57 -1.08 -3.14 -6.85
CA VAL A 57 -1.40 -3.63 -5.51
C VAL A 57 -1.15 -2.55 -4.46
N SER A 58 -1.99 -2.54 -3.43
CA SER A 58 -1.83 -1.73 -2.23
C SER A 58 -1.98 -2.62 -1.00
N VAL A 59 -1.01 -2.57 -0.09
CA VAL A 59 -0.97 -3.35 1.15
C VAL A 59 -0.82 -2.40 2.32
N SER A 60 -1.73 -2.50 3.28
CA SER A 60 -1.64 -1.79 4.55
C SER A 60 -1.40 -2.75 5.71
N VAL A 61 -0.43 -2.42 6.56
CA VAL A 61 -0.07 -3.22 7.75
C VAL A 61 -0.18 -2.35 8.99
N THR A 62 -0.79 -2.89 10.03
CA THR A 62 -0.76 -2.31 11.38
C THR A 62 0.24 -3.08 12.25
N ALA A 63 1.07 -2.35 13.01
CA ALA A 63 2.04 -2.94 13.93
C ALA A 63 2.36 -1.95 15.06
N GLU A 64 2.89 -2.45 16.18
CA GLU A 64 3.31 -1.62 17.31
C GLU A 64 4.42 -0.63 16.93
N SER A 65 5.24 -0.94 15.92
CA SER A 65 6.34 -0.12 15.43
C SER A 65 6.13 0.32 13.98
N ALA A 66 6.33 1.61 13.72
CA ALA A 66 6.28 2.18 12.37
C ALA A 66 7.27 1.52 11.41
N VAL A 67 8.46 1.17 11.91
CA VAL A 67 9.48 0.49 11.12
C VAL A 67 9.01 -0.91 10.71
N VAL A 68 8.37 -1.63 11.64
CA VAL A 68 7.83 -2.97 11.36
C VAL A 68 6.68 -2.89 10.37
N ALA A 69 5.76 -1.94 10.54
CA ALA A 69 4.64 -1.74 9.62
C ALA A 69 5.15 -1.46 8.19
N GLU A 70 6.16 -0.58 8.05
CA GLU A 70 6.74 -0.20 6.76
C GLU A 70 7.45 -1.36 6.05
N ILE A 71 8.28 -2.10 6.78
CA ILE A 71 9.00 -3.26 6.23
C ILE A 71 7.99 -4.31 5.74
N LEU A 72 6.98 -4.60 6.56
CA LEU A 72 5.98 -5.62 6.24
C LEU A 72 5.07 -5.19 5.09
N SER A 73 4.65 -3.93 5.00
CA SER A 73 3.79 -3.47 3.91
C SER A 73 4.48 -3.62 2.55
N THR A 74 5.78 -3.32 2.48
CA THR A 74 6.56 -3.53 1.25
C THR A 74 6.81 -5.01 0.96
N ALA A 75 7.23 -5.79 1.98
CA ALA A 75 7.52 -7.22 1.80
C ALA A 75 6.29 -8.01 1.33
N LEU A 76 5.13 -7.73 1.93
CA LEU A 76 3.87 -8.36 1.56
C LEU A 76 3.37 -7.92 0.18
N LEU A 77 3.63 -6.67 -0.24
CA LEU A 77 3.30 -6.22 -1.59
C LEU A 77 4.04 -7.04 -2.64
N VAL A 78 5.33 -7.32 -2.43
CA VAL A 78 6.15 -8.13 -3.34
C VAL A 78 5.62 -9.56 -3.48
N THR A 79 5.03 -10.11 -2.44
CA THR A 79 4.46 -11.47 -2.41
C THR A 79 2.96 -11.53 -2.68
N SER A 80 2.33 -10.39 -2.94
CA SER A 80 0.90 -10.33 -3.18
C SER A 80 0.57 -10.99 -4.53
N PRO A 81 -0.59 -11.67 -4.64
CA PRO A 81 -1.00 -12.37 -5.85
C PRO A 81 -1.27 -11.43 -7.03
#